data_AF-A0A1G6UGV3-F1
#
_entry.id   AF-A0A1G6UGV3-F1
#
_cell.length_a   1.000
_cell.length_b   1.000
_cell.length_c   1.000
_cell.angle_alpha   90.00
_cell.angle_beta   90.00
_cell.angle_gamma   90.00
#
_symmetry.space_group_name_H-M   'P 1'
#
loop_
_entity.id
_entity.type
_entity.pdbx_description
1 polymer ?
#
loop_
_entity_poly.entity_id
_entity_poly.type
_entity_poly.pdbx_seq_one_letter_code
_entity_poly.pdbx_strand_id
1 'polypeptide(L)'
;MTPEEIKLAQYINKLSNTHVNFTKLGEEILYANNQARYVIDSLAFAVINRAIQVTNGYVTLANTNNYIAAIPFIRLQLDNALRFFAIMQVVDANGFFLYFMDGKPVNQYKSHTGKRLSDGYLAIQLDAVFPGVLRLYKETCDYIHLSRQHVHASKHFDKCEVTLSVMDVDNPIDAFSLEGRAPGYFL
;
A
#
# COMPACT_ATOMS: atom_id res chain seq x y z
N MET A 1 5.78 21.65 17.62
CA MET A 1 5.97 20.33 17.02
C MET A 1 7.19 19.66 17.64
N THR A 2 7.10 18.38 17.98
CA THR A 2 8.20 17.56 18.48
C THR A 2 9.21 17.24 17.35
N PRO A 3 10.45 16.83 17.66
CA PRO A 3 11.40 16.38 16.64
C PRO A 3 10.86 15.24 15.77
N GLU A 4 10.04 14.35 16.35
CA GLU A 4 9.42 13.24 15.64
C GLU A 4 8.34 13.71 14.66
N GLU A 5 7.50 14.67 15.08
CA GLU A 5 6.49 15.28 14.22
C GLU A 5 7.12 16.03 13.03
N ILE A 6 8.24 16.73 13.26
CA ILE A 6 9.00 17.40 12.19
C ILE A 6 9.52 16.38 11.19
N LYS A 7 10.11 15.27 11.67
CA LYS A 7 10.64 14.21 10.84
C LYS A 7 9.53 13.51 10.03
N LEU A 8 8.37 13.27 10.64
CA LEU A 8 7.22 12.69 9.97
C LEU A 8 6.70 13.61 8.85
N ALA A 9 6.55 14.90 9.12
CA ALA A 9 6.15 15.89 8.11
C ALA A 9 7.14 15.95 6.94
N GLN A 10 8.45 15.86 7.20
CA GLN A 10 9.46 15.77 6.15
C GLN A 10 9.30 14.51 5.28
N TYR A 11 8.99 13.35 5.87
CA TYR A 11 8.74 12.13 5.09
C TYR A 11 7.46 12.20 4.27
N ILE A 12 6.38 12.75 4.83
CA ILE A 12 5.12 12.93 4.10
C ILE A 12 5.33 13.87 2.91
N ASN A 13 6.06 14.98 3.10
CA ASN A 13 6.40 15.89 2.01
C ASN A 13 7.31 15.22 0.96
N LYS A 14 8.30 14.44 1.37
CA LYS A 14 9.12 13.65 0.43
C LYS A 14 8.25 12.69 -0.39
N LEU A 15 7.31 12.02 0.28
CA LEU A 15 6.41 11.06 -0.34
C LEU A 15 5.46 11.74 -1.32
N SER A 16 4.87 12.89 -0.96
CA SER A 16 3.98 13.65 -1.84
C SER A 16 4.67 14.12 -3.11
N ASN A 17 5.98 14.33 -3.09
CA ASN A 17 6.78 14.71 -4.27
C ASN A 17 7.23 13.54 -5.14
N THR A 18 6.99 12.28 -4.74
CA THR A 18 7.42 11.12 -5.54
C THR A 18 6.72 11.01 -6.90
N HIS A 19 5.55 11.65 -7.07
CA HIS A 19 4.85 11.72 -8.35
C HIS A 19 5.73 12.30 -9.47
N VAL A 20 6.65 13.23 -9.16
CA VAL A 20 7.59 13.81 -10.14
C VAL A 20 8.48 12.72 -10.75
N ASN A 21 8.98 11.81 -9.93
CA ASN A 21 9.81 10.69 -10.40
C ASN A 21 9.00 9.70 -11.24
N PHE A 22 7.75 9.44 -10.84
CA PHE A 22 6.83 8.57 -11.59
C PHE A 22 6.47 9.15 -12.95
N THR A 23 6.18 10.46 -13.03
CA THR A 23 5.89 11.15 -14.28
C THR A 23 7.12 11.13 -15.20
N LYS A 24 8.31 11.44 -14.66
CA LYS A 24 9.56 11.37 -15.41
C LYS A 24 9.82 9.97 -15.97
N LEU A 25 9.61 8.92 -15.17
CA LEU A 25 9.74 7.54 -15.64
C LEU A 25 8.74 7.24 -16.76
N GLY A 26 7.50 7.73 -16.65
CA GLY A 26 6.50 7.62 -17.71
C GLY A 26 6.94 8.29 -19.01
N GLU A 27 7.55 9.48 -18.94
CA GLU A 27 8.12 10.17 -20.10
C GLU A 27 9.28 9.39 -20.72
N GLU A 28 10.19 8.86 -19.89
CA GLU A 28 11.31 8.04 -20.36
C GLU A 28 10.82 6.80 -21.11
N ILE A 29 9.79 6.11 -20.61
CA ILE A 29 9.15 4.98 -21.30
C ILE A 29 8.48 5.43 -22.61
N LEU A 30 7.77 6.56 -22.57
CA LEU A 30 7.06 7.11 -23.74
C LEU A 30 7.97 7.42 -24.92
N TYR A 31 9.15 7.99 -24.64
CA TYR A 31 10.11 8.43 -25.66
C TYR A 31 11.21 7.41 -25.95
N ALA A 32 11.23 6.27 -25.24
CA ALA A 32 12.16 5.18 -25.50
C ALA A 32 11.99 4.61 -26.92
N ASN A 33 13.07 4.05 -27.46
CA ASN A 33 13.11 3.31 -28.73
C ASN A 33 12.35 3.99 -29.88
N ASN A 34 12.65 5.27 -30.17
CA ASN A 34 11.97 6.05 -31.21
C ASN A 34 10.43 6.07 -31.05
N GLN A 35 9.95 6.10 -29.80
CA GLN A 35 8.53 6.12 -29.45
C GLN A 35 7.77 4.84 -29.82
N ALA A 36 8.47 3.71 -30.02
CA ALA A 36 7.85 2.41 -30.20
C ALA A 36 7.07 2.03 -28.93
N ARG A 37 5.85 1.52 -29.10
CA ARG A 37 4.96 1.12 -28.00
C ARG A 37 4.96 -0.39 -27.85
N TYR A 38 5.32 -0.87 -26.66
CA TYR A 38 5.23 -2.26 -26.27
C TYR A 38 4.05 -2.50 -25.35
N VAL A 39 3.52 -3.72 -25.41
CA VAL A 39 2.38 -4.13 -24.58
C VAL A 39 2.69 -3.98 -23.08
N ILE A 40 3.93 -4.28 -22.68
CA ILE A 40 4.41 -4.12 -21.31
C ILE A 40 4.45 -2.65 -20.86
N ASP A 41 4.66 -1.69 -21.78
CA ASP A 41 4.62 -0.27 -21.44
C ASP A 41 3.24 0.12 -20.89
N SER A 42 2.17 -0.49 -21.40
CA SER A 42 0.81 -0.26 -20.91
C SER A 42 0.66 -0.69 -19.45
N LEU A 43 1.26 -1.82 -19.07
CA LEU A 43 1.28 -2.27 -17.68
C LEU A 43 2.12 -1.33 -16.81
N ALA A 44 3.26 -0.84 -17.31
CA ALA A 44 4.09 0.12 -16.61
C ALA A 44 3.34 1.44 -16.36
N PHE A 45 2.63 1.99 -17.36
CA PHE A 45 1.79 3.18 -17.18
C PHE A 45 0.67 2.95 -16.16
N ALA A 46 0.01 1.79 -16.18
CA ALA A 46 -1.02 1.46 -15.20
C ALA A 46 -0.45 1.41 -13.77
N VAL A 47 0.74 0.82 -13.60
CA VAL A 47 1.45 0.75 -12.31
C VAL A 47 1.88 2.13 -11.84
N ILE A 48 2.43 2.97 -12.73
CA ILE A 48 2.83 4.36 -12.44
C ILE A 48 1.62 5.18 -11.99
N ASN A 49 0.52 5.14 -12.75
CA ASN A 49 -0.69 5.88 -12.41
C ASN A 49 -1.26 5.42 -11.06
N ARG A 50 -1.37 4.11 -10.85
CA ARG A 50 -1.84 3.55 -9.57
C ARG A 50 -0.91 3.93 -8.42
N ALA A 51 0.40 3.96 -8.63
CA ALA A 51 1.38 4.34 -7.62
C ALA A 51 1.18 5.78 -7.15
N ILE A 52 0.97 6.71 -8.08
CA ILE A 52 0.66 8.11 -7.78
C ILE A 52 -0.62 8.20 -6.96
N GLN A 53 -1.70 7.55 -7.40
CA GLN A 53 -3.01 7.63 -6.75
C GLN A 53 -3.03 7.02 -5.34
N VAL A 54 -2.38 5.86 -5.16
CA VAL A 54 -2.23 5.22 -3.85
C VAL A 54 -1.40 6.10 -2.91
N THR A 55 -0.32 6.68 -3.42
CA THR A 55 0.53 7.59 -2.64
C THR A 55 -0.23 8.84 -2.20
N ASN A 56 -1.01 9.44 -3.10
CA ASN A 56 -1.85 10.59 -2.77
C ASN A 56 -2.89 10.23 -1.69
N GLY A 57 -3.56 9.09 -1.82
CA GLY A 57 -4.51 8.62 -0.81
C GLY A 57 -3.87 8.42 0.57
N TYR A 58 -2.66 7.82 0.62
CA TYR A 58 -1.89 7.72 1.86
C TYR A 58 -1.59 9.09 2.45
N VAL A 59 -1.08 10.03 1.64
CA VAL A 59 -0.71 11.39 2.09
C VAL A 59 -1.92 12.14 2.63
N THR A 60 -3.08 12.05 1.97
CA THR A 60 -4.32 12.65 2.44
C THR A 60 -4.69 12.14 3.84
N LEU A 61 -4.70 10.83 4.05
CA LEU A 61 -5.05 10.22 5.34
C LEU A 61 -3.99 10.51 6.42
N ALA A 62 -2.71 10.52 6.05
CA ALA A 62 -1.62 10.84 6.97
C ALA A 62 -1.70 12.30 7.43
N ASN A 63 -2.00 13.24 6.54
CA ASN A 63 -2.14 14.66 6.87
C ASN A 63 -3.33 14.94 7.81
N THR A 64 -4.36 14.09 7.78
CA THR A 64 -5.47 14.16 8.74
C THR A 64 -5.23 13.29 9.98
N ASN A 65 -4.04 12.73 10.16
CA ASN A 65 -3.68 11.79 11.24
C ASN A 65 -4.49 10.49 11.29
N ASN A 66 -5.16 10.11 10.20
CA ASN A 66 -5.93 8.87 10.09
C ASN A 66 -5.03 7.69 9.69
N TYR A 67 -4.07 7.36 10.55
CA TYR A 67 -3.02 6.39 10.21
C TYR A 67 -3.52 4.94 10.12
N ILE A 68 -4.52 4.54 10.90
CA ILE A 68 -5.09 3.18 10.82
C ILE A 68 -5.66 2.95 9.42
N ALA A 69 -6.37 3.93 8.86
CA ALA A 69 -6.87 3.86 7.49
C ALA A 69 -5.77 4.05 6.42
N ALA A 70 -4.69 4.78 6.75
CA ALA A 70 -3.58 5.01 5.84
C ALA A 70 -2.70 3.76 5.62
N ILE A 71 -2.46 2.94 6.65
CA ILE A 71 -1.55 1.77 6.55
C ILE A 71 -1.92 0.80 5.41
N PRO A 72 -3.20 0.46 5.16
CA PRO A 72 -3.62 -0.30 3.98
C PRO A 72 -3.07 0.22 2.65
N PHE A 73 -2.87 1.53 2.49
CA PHE A 73 -2.31 2.10 1.26
C PHE A 73 -0.84 1.72 1.05
N ILE A 74 -0.08 1.53 2.14
CA ILE A 74 1.30 0.99 2.04
C ILE A 74 1.25 -0.42 1.45
N ARG A 75 0.30 -1.24 1.90
CA ARG A 75 0.11 -2.59 1.35
C ARG A 75 -0.32 -2.55 -0.12
N LEU A 76 -1.23 -1.66 -0.49
CA LEU A 76 -1.64 -1.49 -1.90
C LEU A 76 -0.47 -1.04 -2.79
N GLN A 77 0.42 -0.18 -2.28
CA GLN A 77 1.62 0.23 -2.99
C GLN A 77 2.59 -0.93 -3.17
N LEU A 78 2.72 -1.79 -2.15
CA LEU A 78 3.53 -2.99 -2.24
C LEU A 78 2.94 -4.00 -3.22
N ASP A 79 1.63 -4.25 -3.18
CA ASP A 79 0.95 -5.11 -4.14
C ASP A 79 1.16 -4.62 -5.58
N ASN A 80 1.11 -3.30 -5.80
CA ASN A 80 1.41 -2.69 -7.10
C ASN A 80 2.84 -3.04 -7.58
N ALA A 81 3.83 -2.94 -6.69
CA ALA A 81 5.21 -3.33 -6.98
C ALA A 81 5.34 -4.84 -7.25
N LEU A 82 4.69 -5.70 -6.47
CA LEU A 82 4.71 -7.16 -6.67
C LEU A 82 4.09 -7.55 -8.02
N ARG A 83 2.98 -6.92 -8.42
CA ARG A 83 2.31 -7.19 -9.71
C ARG A 83 3.19 -6.82 -10.89
N PHE A 84 3.91 -5.70 -10.81
CA PHE A 84 4.86 -5.32 -11.85
C PHE A 84 6.10 -6.23 -11.87
N PHE A 85 6.64 -6.54 -10.69
CA PHE A 85 7.80 -7.42 -10.54
C PHE A 85 7.56 -8.85 -11.03
N ALA A 86 6.31 -9.33 -11.03
CA ALA A 86 5.95 -10.65 -11.55
C ALA A 86 6.42 -10.88 -13.00
N ILE A 87 6.50 -9.82 -13.82
CA ILE A 87 7.01 -9.89 -15.20
C ILE A 87 8.49 -10.35 -15.23
N MET A 88 9.27 -9.95 -14.23
CA MET A 88 10.68 -10.36 -14.09
C MET A 88 10.83 -11.80 -13.61
N GLN A 89 9.74 -12.43 -13.18
CA GLN A 89 9.74 -13.78 -12.61
C GLN A 89 9.27 -14.84 -13.61
N VAL A 90 8.94 -14.47 -14.85
CA VAL A 90 8.42 -15.39 -15.89
C VAL A 90 9.37 -15.54 -17.05
N VAL A 91 9.23 -16.64 -17.81
CA VAL A 91 10.01 -16.87 -19.04
C VAL A 91 9.47 -16.02 -20.20
N ASP A 92 8.15 -15.89 -20.30
CA ASP A 92 7.46 -15.11 -21.34
C ASP A 92 6.66 -13.98 -20.71
N ALA A 93 7.19 -12.76 -20.79
CA ALA A 93 6.58 -11.55 -20.28
C ALA A 93 5.30 -11.17 -21.02
N ASN A 94 5.26 -11.37 -22.35
CA ASN A 94 4.09 -11.03 -23.17
C ASN A 94 2.94 -12.02 -22.88
N GLY A 95 3.24 -13.32 -22.82
CA GLY A 95 2.26 -14.33 -22.42
C GLY A 95 1.72 -14.11 -21.01
N PHE A 96 2.58 -13.72 -20.07
CA PHE A 96 2.13 -13.34 -18.72
C PHE A 96 1.20 -12.11 -18.74
N PHE A 97 1.55 -11.06 -19.51
CA PHE A 97 0.70 -9.89 -19.64
C PHE A 97 -0.69 -10.24 -20.19
N LEU A 98 -0.77 -11.03 -21.25
CA LEU A 98 -2.06 -11.46 -21.82
C LEU A 98 -2.87 -12.26 -20.80
N TYR A 99 -2.23 -13.19 -20.09
CA TYR A 99 -2.86 -13.94 -19.01
C TYR A 99 -3.41 -13.01 -17.91
N PHE A 100 -2.66 -11.98 -17.52
CA PHE A 100 -3.10 -10.99 -16.55
C PHE A 100 -4.28 -10.15 -17.06
N MET A 101 -4.25 -9.72 -18.32
CA MET A 101 -5.32 -8.94 -18.95
C MET A 101 -6.62 -9.73 -19.11
N ASP A 102 -6.54 -11.06 -19.25
CA ASP A 102 -7.71 -11.96 -19.20
C ASP A 102 -8.36 -12.03 -17.80
N GLY A 103 -7.86 -11.28 -16.81
CA GLY A 103 -8.34 -11.28 -15.43
C GLY A 103 -7.99 -12.56 -14.67
N LYS A 104 -7.06 -13.36 -15.19
CA LYS A 104 -6.72 -14.65 -14.58
C LYS A 104 -5.86 -14.43 -13.32
N PRO A 105 -6.01 -15.28 -12.29
CA PRO A 105 -5.29 -15.10 -11.04
C PRO A 105 -3.77 -15.24 -11.23
N VAL A 106 -3.02 -14.18 -10.92
CA VAL A 106 -1.54 -14.16 -11.02
C VAL A 106 -0.91 -15.30 -10.22
N ASN A 107 -1.47 -15.63 -9.05
CA ASN A 107 -0.99 -16.71 -8.20
C ASN A 107 -1.10 -18.13 -8.81
N GLN A 108 -1.76 -18.29 -9.95
CA GLN A 108 -1.82 -19.55 -10.69
C GLN A 108 -0.80 -19.62 -11.83
N TYR A 109 -0.21 -18.49 -12.23
CA TYR A 109 0.85 -18.46 -13.24
C TYR A 109 2.17 -18.98 -12.66
N LYS A 110 2.99 -19.63 -13.49
CA LYS A 110 4.27 -20.21 -13.06
C LYS A 110 5.44 -19.27 -13.36
N SER A 111 6.35 -19.16 -12.42
CA SER A 111 7.64 -18.49 -12.57
C SER A 111 8.58 -19.29 -13.47
N HIS A 112 9.71 -18.70 -13.83
CA HIS A 112 10.82 -19.37 -14.51
C HIS A 112 11.43 -20.53 -13.69
N THR A 113 11.14 -20.62 -12.38
CA THR A 113 11.53 -21.76 -11.52
C THR A 113 10.41 -22.80 -11.35
N GLY A 114 9.28 -22.63 -12.05
CA GLY A 114 8.13 -23.52 -11.97
C GLY A 114 7.24 -23.32 -10.72
N LYS A 115 7.61 -22.39 -9.82
CA LYS A 115 6.79 -22.02 -8.65
C LYS A 115 5.65 -21.10 -9.05
N ARG A 116 4.55 -21.14 -8.31
CA ARG A 116 3.42 -20.22 -8.52
C ARG A 116 3.79 -18.79 -8.11
N LEU A 117 3.33 -17.79 -8.86
CA LEU A 117 3.53 -16.36 -8.56
C LEU A 117 2.59 -15.85 -7.46
N SER A 118 2.56 -16.53 -6.31
CA SER A 118 1.83 -16.03 -5.15
C SER A 118 2.47 -14.74 -4.62
N ASP A 119 1.68 -13.88 -4.00
CA ASP A 119 2.18 -12.61 -3.46
C ASP A 119 3.29 -12.84 -2.41
N GLY A 120 3.20 -13.91 -1.62
CA GLY A 120 4.26 -14.32 -0.70
C GLY A 120 5.54 -14.78 -1.41
N TYR A 121 5.43 -15.53 -2.51
CA TYR A 121 6.60 -15.88 -3.33
C TYR A 121 7.24 -14.63 -3.92
N LEU A 122 6.45 -13.75 -4.53
CA LEU A 122 6.90 -12.50 -5.12
C LEU A 122 7.56 -11.60 -4.06
N ALA A 123 7.01 -11.51 -2.86
CA ALA A 123 7.59 -10.73 -1.76
C ALA A 123 8.95 -11.28 -1.33
N ILE A 124 9.12 -12.61 -1.25
CA ILE A 124 10.42 -13.24 -0.95
C ILE A 124 11.43 -12.93 -2.06
N GLN A 125 11.03 -13.04 -3.32
CA GLN A 125 11.92 -12.75 -4.45
C GLN A 125 12.28 -11.27 -4.53
N LEU A 126 11.34 -10.38 -4.25
CA LEU A 126 11.57 -8.94 -4.26
C LEU A 126 12.41 -8.48 -3.06
N ASP A 127 12.29 -9.12 -1.90
CA ASP A 127 13.12 -8.85 -0.71
C ASP A 127 14.61 -9.13 -0.96
N ALA A 128 14.93 -10.09 -1.82
CA ALA A 128 16.31 -10.34 -2.25
C ALA A 128 16.91 -9.18 -3.07
N VAL A 129 16.07 -8.35 -3.69
CA VAL A 129 16.48 -7.15 -4.44
C VAL A 129 16.40 -5.90 -3.56
N PHE A 130 15.36 -5.79 -2.75
CA PHE A 130 15.08 -4.66 -1.85
C PHE A 130 14.82 -5.18 -0.43
N PRO A 131 15.88 -5.28 0.41
CA PRO A 131 15.76 -5.84 1.75
C PRO A 131 14.72 -5.11 2.62
N GLY A 132 13.83 -5.88 3.25
CA GLY A 132 12.77 -5.36 4.12
C GLY A 132 11.38 -5.41 3.48
N VAL A 133 11.27 -5.69 2.18
CA VAL A 133 9.99 -5.89 1.48
C VAL A 133 9.17 -7.01 2.12
N LEU A 134 9.78 -8.15 2.46
CA LEU A 134 9.03 -9.26 3.03
C LEU A 134 8.48 -8.93 4.42
N ARG A 135 9.26 -8.16 5.21
CA ARG A 135 8.81 -7.67 6.52
C ARG A 135 7.62 -6.72 6.35
N LEU A 136 7.77 -5.74 5.46
CA LEU A 136 6.72 -4.76 5.17
C LEU A 136 5.44 -5.42 4.66
N TYR A 137 5.56 -6.43 3.80
CA TYR A 137 4.44 -7.25 3.32
C TYR A 137 3.67 -7.88 4.47
N LYS A 138 4.37 -8.52 5.41
CA LYS A 138 3.76 -9.21 6.56
C LYS A 138 3.09 -8.22 7.50
N GLU A 139 3.81 -7.17 7.91
CA GLU A 139 3.33 -6.17 8.86
C GLU A 139 2.09 -5.44 8.34
N THR A 140 2.09 -5.06 7.06
CA THR A 140 0.95 -4.33 6.47
C THR A 140 -0.22 -5.25 6.10
N CYS A 141 0.01 -6.56 5.94
CA CYS A 141 -1.07 -7.54 5.76
C CYS A 141 -2.02 -7.58 6.95
N ASP A 142 -1.50 -7.41 8.16
CA ASP A 142 -2.30 -7.40 9.39
C ASP A 142 -3.24 -6.19 9.48
N TYR A 143 -3.05 -5.17 8.66
CA TYR A 143 -3.92 -3.99 8.60
C TYR A 143 -4.98 -4.06 7.49
N ILE A 144 -4.96 -5.10 6.65
CA ILE A 144 -6.00 -5.31 5.62
C ILE A 144 -7.25 -5.97 6.20
N HIS A 145 -7.06 -6.92 7.10
CA HIS A 145 -8.14 -7.60 7.80
C HIS A 145 -8.17 -7.16 9.26
N LEU A 146 -9.36 -7.07 9.84
CA LEU A 146 -9.50 -6.78 11.27
C LEU A 146 -8.65 -7.76 12.08
N SER A 147 -7.76 -7.23 12.89
CA SER A 147 -6.69 -7.97 13.55
C SER A 147 -6.37 -7.38 14.92
N ARG A 148 -5.45 -8.02 15.65
CA ARG A 148 -4.93 -7.50 16.92
C ARG A 148 -4.30 -6.11 16.78
N GLN A 149 -3.77 -5.78 15.61
CA GLN A 149 -3.17 -4.46 15.36
C GLN A 149 -4.21 -3.34 15.47
N HIS A 150 -5.41 -3.58 14.94
CA HIS A 150 -6.53 -2.64 15.05
C HIS A 150 -6.94 -2.48 16.52
N VAL A 151 -7.08 -3.59 17.25
CA VAL A 151 -7.39 -3.54 18.69
C VAL A 151 -6.34 -2.76 19.46
N HIS A 152 -5.04 -2.94 19.18
CA HIS A 152 -3.96 -2.22 19.84
C HIS A 152 -3.96 -0.72 19.51
N ALA A 153 -4.17 -0.38 18.24
CA ALA A 153 -4.23 1.01 17.78
C ALA A 153 -5.42 1.77 18.38
N SER A 154 -6.49 1.06 18.79
CA SER A 154 -7.63 1.64 19.52
C SER A 154 -7.41 1.80 21.03
N LYS A 155 -6.26 1.41 21.60
CA LYS A 155 -6.06 1.36 23.07
C LYS A 155 -5.76 2.71 23.76
N HIS A 156 -6.27 3.84 23.28
CA HIS A 156 -6.37 5.05 24.13
C HIS A 156 -7.49 4.88 25.18
N PHE A 157 -7.39 3.83 26.00
CA PHE A 157 -8.28 3.56 27.12
C PHE A 157 -7.75 4.31 28.36
N ASP A 158 -8.10 5.57 28.50
CA ASP A 158 -8.13 6.18 29.83
C ASP A 158 -9.46 5.82 30.51
N LYS A 159 -9.40 5.61 31.82
CA LYS A 159 -10.41 4.97 32.66
C LYS A 159 -11.87 5.33 32.28
N CYS A 160 -12.64 4.32 31.90
CA CYS A 160 -14.10 4.32 31.75
C CYS A 160 -14.73 5.09 30.57
N GLU A 161 -13.95 5.53 29.58
CA GLU A 161 -14.50 6.05 28.32
C GLU A 161 -13.98 5.27 27.11
N VAL A 162 -14.86 4.94 26.17
CA VAL A 162 -14.49 4.41 24.86
C VAL A 162 -14.58 5.56 23.86
N THR A 163 -13.43 6.13 23.50
CA THR A 163 -13.36 7.15 22.46
C THR A 163 -13.26 6.48 21.09
N LEU A 164 -14.31 6.59 20.28
CA LEU A 164 -14.19 6.32 18.85
C LEU A 164 -13.72 7.62 18.18
N SER A 165 -12.48 7.62 17.71
CA SER A 165 -11.98 8.73 16.89
C SER A 165 -12.59 8.63 15.49
N VAL A 166 -13.75 9.25 15.32
CA VAL A 166 -14.25 9.63 13.99
C VAL A 166 -13.57 10.95 13.65
N MET A 167 -12.65 10.93 12.67
CA MET A 167 -12.09 12.16 12.14
C MET A 167 -13.08 12.75 11.15
N ASP A 168 -13.81 13.77 11.57
CA ASP A 168 -14.64 14.59 10.70
C ASP A 168 -13.74 15.45 9.81
N VAL A 169 -13.97 15.42 8.50
CA VAL A 169 -13.11 16.07 7.49
C VAL A 169 -13.24 17.60 7.57
N ASP A 170 -14.35 18.08 8.14
CA ASP A 170 -14.67 19.50 8.27
C ASP A 170 -14.46 20.05 9.69
N ASN A 171 -14.23 19.20 10.70
CA ASN A 171 -14.00 19.61 12.09
C ASN A 171 -13.04 18.63 12.83
N PRO A 172 -11.72 18.94 12.94
CA PRO A 172 -10.72 17.96 13.35
C PRO A 172 -10.72 17.56 14.84
N ILE A 173 -11.71 17.96 15.65
CA ILE A 173 -11.80 17.60 17.08
C ILE A 173 -13.27 17.39 17.52
N ASP A 174 -14.01 16.50 16.88
CA ASP A 174 -15.17 15.89 17.54
C ASP A 174 -14.86 14.42 17.83
N ALA A 175 -14.10 14.20 18.90
CA ALA A 175 -14.01 12.88 19.52
C ALA A 175 -15.40 12.53 20.03
N PHE A 176 -16.10 11.61 19.35
CA PHE A 176 -17.37 11.12 19.86
C PHE A 176 -17.08 10.17 21.03
N SER A 177 -17.19 10.69 22.25
CA SER A 177 -17.18 9.88 23.46
C SER A 177 -18.48 9.07 23.50
N LEU A 178 -18.39 7.76 23.31
CA LEU A 178 -19.49 6.89 23.67
C LEU A 178 -19.42 6.65 25.18
N GLU A 179 -20.23 7.39 25.95
CA GLU A 179 -20.52 7.06 27.35
C GLU A 179 -21.35 5.77 27.40
N GLY A 180 -20.68 4.63 27.29
CA GLY A 180 -21.26 3.33 27.58
C GLY A 180 -21.15 3.05 29.07
N ARG A 181 -22.23 3.27 29.84
CA ARG A 181 -22.36 2.59 31.15
C ARG A 181 -22.31 1.10 30.88
N ALA A 182 -21.25 0.43 31.29
CA ALA A 182 -21.22 -1.03 31.29
C ALA A 182 -22.45 -1.52 32.07
N PRO A 183 -23.42 -2.23 31.44
CA PRO A 183 -24.36 -3.00 32.21
C PRO A 183 -23.54 -4.09 32.86
N GLY A 184 -23.36 -3.99 34.18
CA GLY A 184 -22.67 -5.02 34.93
C GLY A 184 -23.39 -6.34 34.73
N TYR A 185 -22.75 -7.28 34.04
CA TYR A 185 -23.02 -8.69 34.21
C TYR A 185 -21.72 -9.48 34.11
N PHE A 186 -21.49 -10.22 35.18
CA PHE A 186 -20.52 -11.29 35.37
C PHE A 186 -20.69 -12.39 34.33
N LEU A 187 -19.61 -12.83 33.68
CA LEU A 187 -18.97 -14.15 33.76
C LEU A 187 -17.90 -14.29 32.67
#